data_AF-A0A960AG20-F1
#
_entry.id   AF-A0A960AG20-F1
#
_cell.length_a   1.000
_cell.length_b   1.000
_cell.length_c   1.000
_cell.angle_alpha   90.00
_cell.angle_beta   90.00
_cell.angle_gamma   90.00
#
_symmetry.space_group_name_H-M   'P 1'
#
loop_
_entity.id
_entity.type
_entity.pdbx_description
1 polymer ?
#
loop_
_entity_poly.entity_id
_entity_poly.type
_entity_poly.pdbx_seq_one_letter_code
_entity_poly.pdbx_strand_id
1 'polypeptide(L)' 'ADADLVWRTSGEQRLSNFMLWQAAYAELVFTDVLWPDVDRRHLWDAVDRYARRDRRYGGAQV' A
#
# COMPACT_ATOMS: atom_id res chain seq x y z
N ALA A 1 6.04 -8.12 -13.32
CA ALA A 1 5.08 -8.47 -12.26
C ALA A 1 4.63 -7.16 -11.64
N ASP A 2 3.32 -6.99 -11.46
CA ASP A 2 2.73 -5.79 -10.87
C ASP A 2 2.79 -5.83 -9.33
N ALA A 3 2.62 -4.69 -8.69
CA ALA A 3 2.57 -4.60 -7.24
C ALA A 3 1.13 -4.84 -6.74
N ASP A 4 1.00 -5.67 -5.70
CA ASP A 4 -0.27 -5.85 -5.01
C ASP A 4 -0.49 -4.84 -3.89
N LEU A 5 0.59 -4.46 -3.21
CA LEU A 5 0.62 -3.54 -2.08
C LEU A 5 1.82 -2.62 -2.21
N VAL A 6 1.59 -1.32 -2.08
CA VAL A 6 2.62 -0.32 -1.82
C VAL A 6 2.41 0.22 -0.42
N TRP A 7 3.33 -0.10 0.49
CA TRP A 7 3.35 0.45 1.84
C TRP A 7 4.36 1.59 1.94
N ARG A 8 3.89 2.80 2.28
CA ARG A 8 4.71 4.00 2.44
C ARG A 8 4.62 4.53 3.87
N THR A 9 5.77 4.65 4.49
CA THR A 9 5.95 5.14 5.86
C THR A 9 6.17 6.66 5.89
N SER A 10 6.37 7.25 7.07
CA SER A 10 6.61 8.69 7.33
C SER A 10 5.45 9.67 7.09
N GLY A 11 4.21 9.18 7.00
CA GLY A 11 2.99 10.02 6.94
C GLY A 11 2.71 10.67 5.59
N GLU A 12 3.57 10.48 4.60
CA GLU A 12 3.48 11.14 3.31
C GLU A 12 2.52 10.42 2.35
N GLN A 13 1.43 11.09 1.95
CA GLN A 13 0.45 10.54 1.00
C GLN A 13 0.79 10.89 -0.45
N ARG A 14 1.92 10.38 -0.93
CA ARG A 14 2.34 10.48 -2.34
C ARG A 14 3.06 9.22 -2.78
N LEU A 15 3.21 8.99 -4.08
CA LEU A 15 4.09 7.92 -4.58
C LEU A 15 5.52 8.40 -4.86
N SER A 16 5.75 9.71 -4.99
CA SER A 16 7.09 10.26 -5.31
C SER A 16 7.73 9.61 -6.54
N ASN A 17 6.94 9.39 -7.60
CA ASN A 17 7.40 8.74 -8.83
C ASN A 17 7.92 7.30 -8.63
N PHE A 18 7.52 6.62 -7.55
CA PHE A 18 7.88 5.24 -7.30
C PHE A 18 6.89 4.28 -7.98
N MET A 19 7.40 3.43 -8.87
CA MET A 19 6.69 2.30 -9.49
C MET A 19 5.30 2.65 -10.07
N LEU A 20 5.17 3.79 -10.73
CA LEU A 20 3.86 4.32 -11.17
C LEU A 20 3.05 3.33 -12.00
N TRP A 21 3.71 2.63 -12.93
CA TRP A 21 3.03 1.65 -13.78
C TRP A 21 2.65 0.38 -13.00
N GLN A 22 3.61 -0.18 -12.27
CA GLN A 22 3.42 -1.42 -11.53
C GLN A 22 2.45 -1.26 -10.36
N ALA A 23 2.28 -0.04 -9.83
CA ALA A 23 1.38 0.26 -8.73
C ALA A 23 -0.04 0.69 -9.17
N ALA A 24 -0.35 0.67 -10.47
CA ALA A 24 -1.62 1.20 -11.01
C ALA A 24 -2.89 0.62 -10.35
N TYR A 25 -2.84 -0.65 -9.91
CA TYR A 25 -3.92 -1.33 -9.19
C TYR A 25 -3.49 -1.83 -7.80
N ALA A 26 -2.32 -1.40 -7.31
CA ALA A 26 -1.85 -1.77 -5.99
C ALA A 26 -2.70 -1.10 -4.91
N GLU A 27 -2.89 -1.79 -3.80
CA GLU A 27 -3.41 -1.14 -2.60
C GLU A 27 -2.33 -0.20 -2.04
N LEU A 28 -2.70 1.03 -1.71
CA LEU A 28 -1.78 2.02 -1.15
C LEU A 28 -2.02 2.14 0.35
N VAL A 29 -1.06 1.68 1.16
CA VAL A 29 -1.10 1.81 2.61
C VAL A 29 -0.09 2.88 3.03
N PHE A 30 -0.58 3.91 3.71
CA PHE A 30 0.24 4.97 4.29
C PHE A 30 0.23 4.88 5.80
N THR A 31 1.40 5.03 6.43
CA THR A 31 1.55 4.98 7.90
C THR A 31 2.47 6.10 8.40
N ASP A 32 2.18 6.61 9.59
CA ASP A 32 2.93 7.73 10.18
C ASP A 32 4.29 7.34 10.79
N VAL A 33 4.50 6.06 11.07
CA VAL A 33 5.79 5.55 11.61
C VAL A 33 6.94 5.91 10.67
N LEU A 34 8.06 6.40 11.20
CA LEU A 34 9.26 6.66 10.40
C LEU A 34 9.93 5.34 10.03
N TRP A 35 10.58 5.28 8.86
CA TRP A 35 11.22 4.04 8.38
C TRP A 35 12.19 3.39 9.40
N PRO A 36 13.06 4.14 10.09
CA PRO A 36 13.95 3.54 11.11
C PRO A 36 13.22 2.93 12.31
N ASP A 37 11.99 3.36 12.58
CA ASP A 37 11.18 2.91 13.72
C ASP A 37 10.24 1.74 13.35
N VAL A 38 10.25 1.31 12.08
CA VAL A 38 9.44 0.19 11.60
C VAL A 38 9.91 -1.11 12.23
N ASP A 39 8.93 -1.93 12.63
CA ASP A 39 9.15 -3.31 13.02
C ASP A 39 8.16 -4.27 12.34
N ARG A 40 8.28 -5.57 12.65
CA ARG A 40 7.42 -6.63 12.08
C ARG A 40 5.92 -6.41 12.29
N ARG A 41 5.51 -5.71 13.35
CA ARG A 41 4.09 -5.47 13.69
C ARG A 41 3.50 -4.43 12.75
N HIS A 42 4.30 -3.42 12.39
CA HIS A 42 3.90 -2.41 11.42
C HIS A 42 3.73 -3.02 10.03
N LEU A 43 4.65 -3.91 9.62
CA LEU A 43 4.50 -4.66 8.38
C LEU A 43 3.25 -5.54 8.40
N TRP A 44 3.03 -6.25 9.51
CA TRP A 44 1.85 -7.09 9.67
C TRP A 44 0.54 -6.29 9.56
N ASP A 45 0.47 -5.12 10.19
CA ASP A 45 -0.69 -4.21 10.07
C ASP A 45 -0.91 -3.76 8.61
N ALA A 46 0.14 -3.41 7.89
CA ALA A 46 0.03 -3.05 6.47
C ALA A 46 -0.51 -4.21 5.61
N VAL A 47 -0.06 -5.44 5.87
CA VAL A 47 -0.55 -6.64 5.18
C VAL A 47 -2.00 -6.98 5.57
N ASP A 48 -2.37 -6.83 6.85
CA ASP A 48 -3.74 -7.07 7.31
C ASP A 48 -4.73 -6.07 6.67
N ARG A 49 -4.34 -4.79 6.55
CA ARG A 49 -5.12 -3.79 5.82
C ARG A 49 -5.31 -4.15 4.35
N TYR A 50 -4.24 -4.62 3.69
CA TYR A 50 -4.31 -5.12 2.33
C TYR A 50 -5.29 -6.31 2.22
N ALA A 51 -5.19 -7.29 3.12
CA ALA A 51 -5.99 -8.51 3.08
C ALA A 51 -7.49 -8.27 3.32
N ARG A 52 -7.87 -7.21 4.05
CA ARG A 52 -9.27 -6.86 4.32
C ARG A 52 -9.96 -6.10 3.17
N ARG A 53 -9.20 -5.60 2.20
CA ARG A 53 -9.76 -4.85 1.07
C ARG A 53 -10.36 -5.80 0.02
N ASP A 54 -11.62 -5.56 -0.32
CA ASP A 54 -12.25 -6.18 -1.48
C ASP A 54 -11.79 -5.47 -2.76
N ARG A 55 -10.84 -6.08 -3.47
CA ARG A 55 -10.22 -5.50 -4.68
C ARG A 55 -11.09 -5.77 -5.90
N ARG A 56 -11.57 -4.69 -6.52
CA ARG A 56 -12.42 -4.75 -7.72
C ARG A 56 -11.65 -4.72 -9.04
N TYR A 57 -10.33 -4.49 -9.01
CA TYR A 57 -9.44 -4.46 -10.19
C TYR A 57 -9.98 -3.68 -11.40
N GLY A 58 -10.65 -2.54 -11.16
CA GLY A 58 -11.23 -1.73 -12.25
C GLY A 58 -12.63 -2.18 -12.73
N GLY A 59 -13.23 -3.20 -12.11
CA GLY A 59 -14.63 -3.56 -12.31
C GLY A 59 -15.57 -2.54 -11.68
N ALA A 60 -16.35 -1.84 -12.49
CA ALA A 60 -17.50 -1.09 -12.02
C ALA A 60 -18.56 -2.09 -11.52
N GLN A 61 -19.02 -1.95 -10.27
CA GLN A 61 -20.20 -2.70 -9.82
C GLN A 61 -21.42 -2.19 -10.59
N VAL A 62 -22.17 -3.11 -11.18
CA VAL A 62 -23.55 -2.88 -11.66
C VAL A 62 -24.49 -3.15 -10.51
#